data_AF-A0A369ANG1-F1
#
_entry.id   AF-A0A369ANG1-F1
#
_cell.length_a   1.000
_cell.length_b   1.000
_cell.length_c   1.000
_cell.angle_alpha   90.00
_cell.angle_beta   90.00
_cell.angle_gamma   90.00
#
_symmetry.space_group_name_H-M   'P 1'
#
loop_
_entity.id
_entity.type
_entity.pdbx_description
1 polymer ?
#
loop_
_entity_poly.entity_id
_entity_poly.type
_entity_poly.pdbx_seq_one_letter_code
_entity_poly.pdbx_strand_id
1 'polypeptide(L)'
;MADLSCPVCGTELDMSSLFACEMDHRALSRLATVSIPLGARVLQYVALFTPPKQRLTASKKIKLILQLLPDLERQAITWKGRDWPAPLSAWAQAIDQMLAARDLQRLELPMKGHGYLYAILSGMADRHEAAAEQTREAERRSAGRAHSSDAPTHVGALFTGGATPIARPGSTAPMPAPRPAPAAAPAGTSPTVRAMREAIAKRKGETP
;
A
#
# COMPACT_ATOMS: atom_id res chain seq x y z
N MET A 1 -37.99 -16.12 33.47
CA MET A 1 -38.68 -15.67 32.24
C MET A 1 -37.56 -15.25 31.33
N ALA A 2 -37.35 -15.93 30.20
CA ALA A 2 -36.24 -15.57 29.34
C ALA A 2 -36.56 -14.27 28.60
N ASP A 3 -35.64 -13.32 28.69
CA ASP A 3 -35.83 -12.00 28.11
C ASP A 3 -35.30 -11.93 26.67
N LEU A 4 -34.38 -12.83 26.29
CA LEU A 4 -33.77 -12.90 24.96
C LEU A 4 -33.46 -14.34 24.54
N SER A 5 -33.41 -14.60 23.22
CA SER A 5 -33.04 -15.90 22.65
C SER A 5 -31.97 -15.76 21.58
N CYS A 6 -31.01 -16.68 21.54
CA CYS A 6 -29.97 -16.71 20.50
C CYS A 6 -30.59 -16.92 19.11
N PRO A 7 -30.34 -16.04 18.11
CA PRO A 7 -30.93 -16.16 16.78
C PRO A 7 -30.39 -17.33 15.94
N VAL A 8 -29.28 -17.96 16.38
CA VAL A 8 -28.65 -19.07 15.64
C VAL A 8 -29.16 -20.44 16.12
N CYS A 9 -29.36 -20.61 17.42
CA CYS A 9 -29.70 -21.91 18.02
C CYS A 9 -30.95 -21.90 18.90
N GLY A 10 -31.60 -20.75 19.09
CA GLY A 10 -32.82 -20.62 19.89
C GLY A 10 -32.62 -20.73 21.40
N THR A 11 -31.39 -20.86 21.90
CA THR A 11 -31.12 -20.96 23.34
C THR A 11 -31.52 -19.67 24.05
N GLU A 12 -32.35 -19.81 25.08
CA GLU A 12 -32.79 -18.70 25.93
C GLU A 12 -31.64 -18.18 26.80
N LEU A 13 -31.60 -16.85 26.96
CA LEU A 13 -30.58 -16.14 27.72
C LEU A 13 -31.24 -15.19 28.72
N ASP A 14 -30.85 -15.32 29.98
CA ASP A 14 -31.30 -14.41 31.05
C ASP A 14 -30.58 -13.05 30.96
N MET A 15 -31.30 -11.96 31.20
CA MET A 15 -30.74 -10.62 31.04
C MET A 15 -29.58 -10.33 32.02
N SER A 16 -29.54 -10.98 33.20
CA SER A 16 -28.40 -10.86 34.11
C SER A 16 -27.10 -11.40 33.53
N SER A 17 -27.18 -12.37 32.61
CA SER A 17 -26.01 -12.94 31.92
C SER A 17 -25.33 -11.92 31.01
N LEU A 18 -26.08 -10.93 30.48
CA LEU A 18 -25.51 -9.86 29.68
C LEU A 18 -24.58 -8.96 30.51
N PHE A 19 -24.99 -8.65 31.74
CA PHE A 19 -24.16 -7.88 32.66
C PHE A 19 -22.92 -8.67 33.09
N ALA A 20 -23.04 -9.97 33.30
CA ALA A 20 -21.90 -10.84 33.60
C ALA A 20 -20.86 -10.89 32.47
N CYS A 21 -21.30 -10.73 31.21
CA CYS A 21 -20.45 -10.75 30.03
C CYS A 21 -20.12 -9.33 29.48
N GLU A 22 -20.32 -8.25 30.24
CA GLU A 22 -20.13 -6.88 29.75
C GLU A 22 -18.73 -6.63 29.17
N MET A 23 -17.69 -7.17 29.81
CA MET A 23 -16.31 -7.06 29.31
C MET A 23 -16.11 -7.76 27.96
N ASP A 24 -16.75 -8.92 27.77
CA ASP A 24 -16.68 -9.69 26.53
C ASP A 24 -17.38 -8.92 25.40
N HIS A 25 -18.56 -8.35 25.68
CA HIS A 25 -19.28 -7.48 24.75
C HIS A 25 -18.50 -6.23 24.40
N ARG A 26 -17.83 -5.59 25.38
CA ARG A 26 -16.98 -4.42 25.16
C ARG A 26 -15.80 -4.74 24.23
N ALA A 27 -15.15 -5.90 24.39
CA ALA A 27 -14.07 -6.32 23.51
C ALA A 27 -14.54 -6.53 22.06
N LEU A 28 -15.70 -7.19 21.88
CA LEU A 28 -16.30 -7.38 20.56
C LEU A 28 -16.74 -6.06 19.92
N SER A 29 -17.30 -5.15 20.72
CA SER A 29 -17.68 -3.80 20.28
C SER A 29 -16.46 -3.00 19.81
N ARG A 30 -15.36 -3.00 20.57
CA ARG A 30 -14.09 -2.37 20.14
C ARG A 30 -13.59 -2.93 18.80
N LEU A 31 -13.62 -4.24 18.63
CA LEU A 31 -13.23 -4.88 17.37
C LEU A 31 -14.12 -4.45 16.20
N ALA A 32 -15.44 -4.35 16.43
CA ALA A 32 -16.39 -3.88 15.41
C ALA A 32 -16.15 -2.41 15.04
N THR A 33 -15.79 -1.57 16.01
CA THR A 33 -15.40 -0.16 15.78
C THR A 33 -14.14 -0.04 14.92
N VAL A 34 -13.18 -0.95 15.06
CA VAL A 34 -12.00 -0.99 14.17
C VAL A 34 -12.43 -1.34 12.75
N SER A 35 -13.13 -2.47 12.57
CA SER A 35 -13.68 -2.89 11.28
C SER A 35 -14.59 -4.10 11.40
N ILE A 36 -15.84 -3.96 10.95
CA ILE A 36 -16.81 -5.06 10.86
C ILE A 36 -16.32 -6.22 9.98
N PRO A 37 -15.87 -6.01 8.72
CA PRO A 37 -15.41 -7.12 7.88
C PRO A 37 -14.13 -7.78 8.39
N LEU A 38 -13.29 -7.06 9.13
CA LEU A 38 -12.12 -7.65 9.78
C LEU A 38 -12.50 -8.46 11.02
N GLY A 39 -13.50 -8.03 11.79
CA GLY A 39 -13.97 -8.74 12.97
C GLY A 39 -14.34 -10.20 12.69
N ALA A 40 -15.04 -10.45 11.58
CA ALA A 40 -15.37 -11.80 11.15
C ALA A 40 -14.12 -12.66 10.84
N ARG A 41 -13.08 -12.07 10.24
CA ARG A 41 -11.80 -12.76 9.97
C ARG A 41 -11.05 -13.05 11.26
N VAL A 42 -11.00 -12.09 12.18
CA VAL A 42 -10.37 -12.28 13.50
C VAL A 42 -11.04 -13.42 14.28
N LEU A 43 -12.37 -13.55 14.21
CA LEU A 43 -13.08 -14.68 14.84
C LEU A 43 -12.70 -16.04 14.21
N GLN A 44 -12.54 -16.10 12.89
CA GLN A 44 -12.07 -17.30 12.20
C GLN A 44 -10.61 -17.62 12.55
N TYR A 45 -9.75 -16.60 12.64
CA TYR A 45 -8.37 -16.74 13.09
C TYR A 45 -8.30 -17.28 14.52
N VAL A 46 -9.10 -16.75 15.45
CA VAL A 46 -9.17 -17.22 16.84
C VAL A 46 -9.60 -18.70 16.91
N ALA A 47 -10.40 -19.18 15.97
CA ALA A 47 -10.77 -20.60 15.91
C ALA A 47 -9.57 -21.53 15.66
N LEU A 48 -8.46 -21.04 15.09
CA LEU A 48 -7.21 -21.81 14.90
C LEU A 48 -6.52 -22.20 16.22
N PHE A 49 -6.93 -21.60 17.34
CA PHE A 49 -6.44 -21.96 18.68
C PHE A 49 -7.28 -23.05 19.35
N THR A 50 -8.30 -23.58 18.66
CA THR A 50 -9.20 -24.59 19.23
C THR A 50 -8.50 -25.95 19.30
N PRO A 51 -8.37 -26.56 20.49
CA PRO A 51 -7.84 -27.92 20.63
C PRO A 51 -8.75 -28.95 19.94
N PRO A 52 -8.19 -30.08 19.47
CA PRO A 52 -8.97 -31.08 18.71
C PRO A 52 -10.10 -31.72 19.51
N LYS A 53 -9.92 -31.87 20.83
CA LYS A 53 -10.86 -32.57 21.73
C LYS A 53 -11.77 -31.62 22.52
N GLN A 54 -11.55 -30.31 22.47
CA GLN A 54 -12.22 -29.36 23.36
C GLN A 54 -12.60 -28.08 22.62
N ARG A 55 -13.81 -27.59 22.89
CA ARG A 55 -14.25 -26.29 22.38
C ARG A 55 -13.58 -25.15 23.15
N LEU A 56 -13.13 -24.13 22.43
CA LEU A 56 -12.62 -22.91 23.03
C LEU A 56 -13.76 -22.12 23.71
N THR A 57 -13.63 -21.83 25.01
CA THR A 57 -14.61 -21.05 25.77
C THR A 57 -14.64 -19.59 25.31
N ALA A 58 -15.77 -18.91 25.52
CA ALA A 58 -15.93 -17.49 25.14
C ALA A 58 -14.83 -16.62 25.77
N SER A 59 -14.59 -16.75 27.07
CA SER A 59 -13.55 -15.97 27.77
C SER A 59 -12.15 -16.20 27.21
N LYS A 60 -11.82 -17.41 26.73
CA LYS A 60 -10.53 -17.68 26.08
C LYS A 60 -10.44 -17.02 24.70
N LYS A 61 -11.53 -17.03 23.92
CA LYS A 61 -11.61 -16.30 22.64
C LYS A 61 -11.43 -14.80 22.85
N ILE A 62 -12.11 -14.23 23.83
CA ILE A 62 -12.02 -12.79 24.16
C ILE A 62 -10.60 -12.42 24.59
N LYS A 63 -9.93 -13.24 25.41
CA LYS A 63 -8.52 -13.03 25.76
C LYS A 63 -7.62 -12.94 24.52
N LEU A 64 -7.79 -13.82 23.54
CA LEU A 64 -7.03 -13.78 22.29
C LEU A 64 -7.36 -12.51 21.47
N ILE A 65 -8.62 -12.07 21.43
CA ILE A 65 -9.02 -10.83 20.75
C ILE A 65 -8.39 -9.60 21.43
N LEU A 66 -8.44 -9.55 22.76
CA LEU A 66 -7.84 -8.47 23.55
C LEU A 66 -6.32 -8.38 23.38
N GLN A 67 -5.64 -9.50 23.09
CA GLN A 67 -4.21 -9.49 22.77
C GLN A 67 -3.91 -8.82 21.43
N LEU A 68 -4.81 -8.94 20.45
CA LEU A 68 -4.64 -8.35 19.11
C LEU A 68 -5.13 -6.90 19.02
N LEU A 69 -6.12 -6.53 19.85
CA LEU A 69 -6.79 -5.23 19.76
C LEU A 69 -5.85 -4.02 19.81
N PRO A 70 -4.84 -3.95 20.70
CA PRO A 70 -3.92 -2.82 20.73
C PRO A 70 -3.20 -2.59 19.40
N ASP A 71 -2.72 -3.66 18.77
CA ASP A 71 -2.00 -3.59 17.49
C ASP A 71 -2.94 -3.27 16.31
N LEU A 72 -4.18 -3.79 16.36
CA LEU A 72 -5.23 -3.50 15.39
C LEU A 72 -5.67 -2.03 15.44
N GLU A 73 -5.90 -1.50 16.63
CA GLU A 73 -6.27 -0.09 16.86
C GLU A 73 -5.13 0.85 16.44
N ARG A 74 -3.89 0.46 16.73
CA ARG A 74 -2.67 1.20 16.33
C ARG A 74 -2.38 1.10 14.83
N GLN A 75 -2.84 0.05 14.16
CA GLN A 75 -2.46 -0.32 12.79
C GLN A 75 -0.94 -0.52 12.62
N ALA A 76 -0.29 -1.07 13.65
CA ALA A 76 1.13 -1.40 13.64
C ALA A 76 1.41 -2.51 14.64
N ILE A 77 2.39 -3.36 14.35
CA ILE A 77 2.81 -4.47 15.22
C ILE A 77 4.25 -4.26 15.70
N THR A 78 4.56 -4.72 16.91
CA THR A 78 5.95 -4.84 17.38
C THR A 78 6.41 -6.28 17.23
N TRP A 79 7.39 -6.53 16.35
CA TRP A 79 7.91 -7.87 16.10
C TRP A 79 9.43 -7.87 16.01
N LYS A 80 10.07 -8.78 16.76
CA LYS A 80 11.54 -8.89 16.87
C LYS A 80 12.22 -7.56 17.23
N GLY A 81 11.60 -6.77 18.11
CA GLY A 81 12.15 -5.49 18.59
C GLY A 81 12.00 -4.32 17.62
N ARG A 82 11.32 -4.49 16.48
CA ARG A 82 11.01 -3.42 15.53
C ARG A 82 9.49 -3.24 15.41
N ASP A 83 9.07 -2.00 15.23
CA ASP A 83 7.70 -1.66 14.86
C ASP A 83 7.52 -1.71 13.34
N TRP A 84 6.47 -2.40 12.90
CA TRP A 84 6.10 -2.56 11.51
C TRP A 84 4.74 -1.94 11.24
N PRO A 85 4.58 -1.16 10.15
CA PRO A 85 3.26 -0.68 9.74
C PRO A 85 2.39 -1.87 9.30
N ALA A 86 1.20 -1.97 9.89
CA ALA A 86 0.27 -3.07 9.64
C ALA A 86 -1.15 -2.52 9.46
N PRO A 87 -1.46 -1.93 8.28
CA PRO A 87 -2.80 -1.43 8.00
C PRO A 87 -3.83 -2.57 8.04
N LEU A 88 -5.10 -2.25 8.26
CA LEU A 88 -6.17 -3.24 8.39
C LEU A 88 -6.29 -4.19 7.16
N SER A 89 -5.91 -3.72 5.98
CA SER A 89 -5.84 -4.54 4.76
C SER A 89 -4.75 -5.61 4.83
N ALA A 90 -3.59 -5.31 5.43
CA ALA A 90 -2.53 -6.27 5.64
C ALA A 90 -2.94 -7.34 6.66
N TRP A 91 -3.67 -6.96 7.72
CA TRP A 91 -4.26 -7.90 8.67
C TRP A 91 -5.24 -8.87 8.01
N ALA A 92 -6.16 -8.35 7.18
CA ALA A 92 -7.11 -9.19 6.45
C ALA A 92 -6.37 -10.21 5.57
N GLN A 93 -5.40 -9.75 4.77
CA GLN A 93 -4.59 -10.62 3.91
C GLN A 93 -3.78 -11.65 4.69
N ALA A 94 -3.16 -11.26 5.81
CA ALA A 94 -2.36 -12.17 6.62
C ALA A 94 -3.22 -13.26 7.27
N ILE A 95 -4.42 -12.91 7.76
CA ILE A 95 -5.39 -13.89 8.27
C ILE A 95 -5.86 -14.81 7.15
N ASP A 96 -6.22 -14.27 5.99
CA ASP A 96 -6.68 -15.05 4.84
C ASP A 96 -5.59 -16.06 4.38
N GLN A 97 -4.31 -15.66 4.39
CA GLN A 97 -3.17 -16.57 4.13
C GLN A 97 -3.08 -17.71 5.16
N MET A 98 -3.28 -17.42 6.45
CA MET A 98 -3.25 -18.46 7.48
C MET A 98 -4.43 -19.44 7.36
N LEU A 99 -5.62 -18.93 7.02
CA LEU A 99 -6.80 -19.76 6.78
C LEU A 99 -6.59 -20.66 5.56
N ALA A 100 -6.02 -20.14 4.47
CA ALA A 100 -5.63 -20.95 3.32
C ALA A 100 -4.57 -22.01 3.68
N ALA A 101 -3.58 -21.66 4.51
CA ALA A 101 -2.57 -22.62 4.97
C ALA A 101 -3.15 -23.74 5.84
N ARG A 102 -4.19 -23.44 6.65
CA ARG A 102 -4.97 -24.45 7.38
C ARG A 102 -5.68 -25.39 6.41
N ASP A 103 -6.33 -24.86 5.39
CA ASP A 103 -7.11 -25.68 4.44
C ASP A 103 -6.20 -26.62 3.64
N LEU A 104 -4.94 -26.21 3.40
CA LEU A 104 -3.89 -27.05 2.83
C LEU A 104 -3.19 -27.96 3.87
N GLN A 105 -3.66 -28.00 5.11
CA GLN A 105 -3.09 -28.77 6.23
C GLN A 105 -1.59 -28.49 6.50
N ARG A 106 -1.13 -27.28 6.19
CA ARG A 106 0.27 -26.86 6.39
C ARG A 106 0.53 -26.22 7.76
N LEU A 107 -0.51 -26.08 8.58
CA LEU A 107 -0.46 -25.43 9.88
C LEU A 107 -0.64 -26.45 11.00
N GLU A 108 0.26 -26.43 11.99
CA GLU A 108 0.11 -27.21 13.22
C GLU A 108 -0.96 -26.56 14.11
N LEU A 109 -2.06 -27.27 14.33
CA LEU A 109 -3.14 -26.84 15.22
C LEU A 109 -3.12 -27.65 16.53
N PRO A 110 -3.47 -27.06 17.68
CA PRO A 110 -3.85 -25.66 17.85
C PRO A 110 -2.65 -24.72 17.78
N MET A 111 -2.87 -23.50 17.29
CA MET A 111 -1.86 -22.45 17.31
C MET A 111 -1.42 -22.15 18.75
N LYS A 112 -0.11 -21.97 18.96
CA LYS A 112 0.48 -21.70 20.28
C LYS A 112 0.54 -20.20 20.62
N GLY A 113 0.43 -19.32 19.62
CA GLY A 113 0.50 -17.87 19.79
C GLY A 113 0.36 -17.10 18.48
N HIS A 114 0.57 -15.79 18.53
CA HIS A 114 0.43 -14.88 17.37
C HIS A 114 1.71 -14.69 16.55
N GLY A 115 2.82 -15.31 16.96
CA GLY A 115 4.13 -15.09 16.32
C GLY A 115 4.16 -15.39 14.82
N TYR A 116 3.42 -16.41 14.35
CA TYR A 116 3.33 -16.70 12.92
C TYR A 116 2.58 -15.61 12.16
N LEU A 117 1.48 -15.09 12.73
CA LEU A 117 0.75 -13.96 12.15
C LEU A 117 1.64 -12.71 12.07
N TYR A 118 2.39 -12.43 13.13
CA TYR A 118 3.30 -11.28 13.18
C TYR A 118 4.46 -11.44 12.20
N ALA A 119 4.97 -12.66 12.00
CA ALA A 119 5.97 -12.94 10.99
C ALA A 119 5.45 -12.67 9.57
N ILE A 120 4.21 -13.08 9.25
CA ILE A 120 3.58 -12.79 7.96
C ILE A 120 3.43 -11.28 7.77
N LEU A 121 2.88 -10.58 8.77
CA LEU A 121 2.68 -9.13 8.73
C LEU A 121 4.00 -8.36 8.58
N SER A 122 5.03 -8.69 9.36
CA SER A 122 6.35 -8.05 9.21
C SER A 122 6.95 -8.32 7.84
N GLY A 123 6.77 -9.54 7.29
CA GLY A 123 7.27 -9.87 5.96
C GLY A 123 6.51 -9.14 4.85
N MET A 124 5.22 -8.85 5.03
CA MET A 124 4.45 -8.01 4.11
C MET A 124 4.91 -6.55 4.15
N ALA A 125 5.12 -6.00 5.35
CA ALA A 125 5.59 -4.65 5.55
C ALA A 125 6.99 -4.44 4.94
N ASP A 126 7.92 -5.38 5.18
CA ASP A 126 9.27 -5.37 4.61
C ASP A 126 9.26 -5.39 3.08
N ARG A 127 8.43 -6.23 2.46
CA ARG A 127 8.26 -6.25 0.99
C ARG A 127 7.70 -4.93 0.46
N HIS A 128 6.78 -4.30 1.19
CA HIS A 128 6.22 -3.02 0.80
C HIS A 128 7.26 -1.89 0.89
N GLU A 129 8.06 -1.86 1.96
CA GLU A 129 9.19 -0.93 2.10
C GLU A 129 10.23 -1.12 0.97
N ALA A 130 10.60 -2.37 0.69
CA ALA A 130 11.55 -2.70 -0.38
C ALA A 130 11.04 -2.27 -1.77
N ALA A 131 9.75 -2.50 -2.08
CA ALA A 131 9.15 -2.08 -3.34
C ALA A 131 9.08 -0.54 -3.47
N ALA A 132 8.78 0.16 -2.37
CA ALA A 132 8.78 1.62 -2.35
C ALA A 132 10.18 2.20 -2.61
N GLU A 133 11.23 1.61 -2.02
CA GLU A 133 12.60 2.08 -2.26
C GLU A 133 13.07 1.78 -3.68
N GLN A 134 12.77 0.60 -4.23
CA GLN A 134 13.08 0.27 -5.63
C GLN A 134 12.43 1.25 -6.61
N THR A 135 11.18 1.64 -6.36
CA THR A 135 10.47 2.61 -7.20
C THR A 135 11.13 3.98 -7.12
N ARG A 136 11.47 4.46 -5.92
CA ARG A 136 12.19 5.73 -5.71
C ARG A 136 13.57 5.70 -6.38
N GLU A 137 14.30 4.61 -6.28
CA GLU A 137 15.57 4.45 -6.98
C GLU A 137 15.41 4.45 -8.50
N ALA A 138 14.39 3.77 -9.03
CA ALA A 138 14.10 3.75 -10.46
C ALA A 138 13.76 5.15 -10.99
N GLU A 139 12.95 5.92 -10.24
CA GLU A 139 12.63 7.31 -10.55
C GLU A 139 13.87 8.21 -10.52
N ARG A 140 14.75 8.04 -9.51
CA ARG A 140 16.04 8.75 -9.47
C ARG A 140 16.92 8.41 -10.67
N ARG A 141 17.01 7.13 -11.05
CA ARG A 141 17.78 6.67 -12.22
C ARG A 141 17.18 7.20 -13.54
N SER A 142 15.86 7.22 -13.68
CA SER A 142 15.18 7.69 -14.90
C SER A 142 15.26 9.22 -15.05
N ALA A 143 15.17 9.97 -13.96
CA ALA A 143 15.35 11.43 -13.97
C ALA A 143 16.76 11.84 -14.41
N GLY A 144 17.80 11.10 -13.98
CA GLY A 144 19.17 11.33 -14.45
C GLY A 144 19.38 10.99 -15.94
N ARG A 145 18.70 9.94 -16.44
CA ARG A 145 18.74 9.57 -17.87
C ARG A 145 18.06 10.60 -18.77
N ALA A 146 16.92 11.15 -18.34
CA ALA A 146 16.19 12.17 -19.11
C ALA A 146 17.02 13.45 -19.32
N HIS A 147 17.93 13.78 -18.41
CA HIS A 147 18.86 14.92 -18.55
C HIS A 147 20.03 14.63 -19.49
N SER A 148 20.37 13.35 -19.75
CA SER A 148 21.46 12.94 -20.64
C SER A 148 20.99 12.63 -22.07
N SER A 149 19.70 12.37 -22.28
CA SER A 149 19.15 12.00 -23.60
C SER A 149 18.81 13.18 -24.51
N ASP A 150 18.97 14.43 -24.04
CA ASP A 150 18.77 15.64 -24.88
C ASP A 150 20.03 16.04 -25.67
N ALA A 151 21.12 15.26 -25.54
CA ALA A 151 22.29 15.38 -26.41
C ALA A 151 22.17 14.34 -27.54
N PRO A 152 22.11 14.74 -28.82
CA PRO A 152 22.05 13.79 -29.92
C PRO A 152 23.42 13.11 -30.08
N THR A 153 23.59 11.95 -29.45
CA THR A 153 24.77 11.08 -29.65
C THR A 153 24.60 10.28 -30.94
N HIS A 154 24.46 10.96 -32.07
CA HIS A 154 24.54 10.33 -33.39
C HIS A 154 25.67 10.97 -34.19
N VAL A 155 26.85 10.36 -34.12
CA VAL A 155 28.07 10.79 -34.85
C VAL A 155 27.84 10.80 -36.37
N GLY A 156 26.85 10.05 -36.88
CA GLY A 156 26.48 10.04 -38.31
C GLY A 156 25.67 11.25 -38.79
N ALA A 157 25.20 12.14 -37.90
CA ALA A 157 24.42 13.32 -38.30
C ALA A 157 25.28 14.54 -38.72
N LEU A 158 26.61 14.44 -38.59
CA LEU A 158 27.54 15.54 -38.90
C LEU A 158 28.10 15.51 -40.35
N PHE A 159 27.78 14.48 -41.14
CA PHE A 159 28.23 14.37 -42.53
C PHE A 159 27.04 14.21 -43.49
N THR A 160 26.31 15.30 -43.74
CA THR A 160 25.56 15.42 -45.00
C THR A 160 25.50 16.88 -45.42
N GLY A 161 26.67 17.41 -45.76
CA GLY A 161 26.79 18.60 -46.60
C GLY A 161 26.81 18.19 -48.07
N GLY A 162 25.91 18.76 -48.87
CA GLY A 162 26.12 19.00 -50.29
C GLY A 162 25.45 18.03 -51.27
N ALA A 163 24.26 18.40 -51.75
CA ALA A 163 23.87 18.28 -53.16
C ALA A 163 22.48 18.92 -53.37
N THR A 164 22.43 20.09 -53.99
CA THR A 164 21.23 20.65 -54.62
C THR A 164 20.96 19.92 -55.94
N PRO A 165 19.69 19.62 -56.25
CA PRO A 165 19.25 19.66 -57.64
C PRO A 165 18.09 20.65 -57.87
N ILE A 166 18.18 21.24 -59.05
CA ILE A 166 17.36 22.27 -59.68
C ILE A 166 15.94 21.78 -59.99
N ALA A 167 14.95 22.69 -59.88
CA ALA A 167 13.53 22.49 -60.19
C ALA A 167 13.15 22.90 -61.64
N ARG A 168 12.08 22.30 -62.20
CA ARG A 168 11.18 22.87 -63.24
C ARG A 168 9.75 22.25 -63.17
N PRO A 169 8.69 22.91 -63.72
CA PRO A 169 7.38 23.04 -63.05
C PRO A 169 6.12 22.59 -63.84
N GLY A 170 4.97 22.55 -63.14
CA GLY A 170 3.56 22.46 -63.65
C GLY A 170 2.75 21.34 -62.95
N SER A 171 1.52 21.47 -62.42
CA SER A 171 0.43 22.46 -62.53
C SER A 171 -0.55 22.35 -61.33
N THR A 172 -0.99 23.50 -60.80
CA THR A 172 -2.29 23.91 -60.21
C THR A 172 -3.06 23.07 -59.16
N ALA A 173 -3.23 23.68 -57.98
CA ALA A 173 -4.16 23.36 -56.86
C ALA A 173 -5.62 23.87 -57.14
N PRO A 174 -6.65 23.75 -56.24
CA PRO A 174 -6.66 24.28 -54.86
C PRO A 174 -7.42 23.46 -53.77
N MET A 175 -7.23 23.93 -52.53
CA MET A 175 -7.66 23.40 -51.22
C MET A 175 -9.14 23.71 -50.86
N PRO A 176 -9.64 23.31 -49.66
CA PRO A 176 -9.40 24.08 -48.43
C PRO A 176 -9.06 23.24 -47.18
N ALA A 177 -8.34 23.87 -46.25
CA ALA A 177 -8.11 23.45 -44.86
C ALA A 177 -8.59 24.60 -43.92
N PRO A 178 -8.42 24.62 -42.57
CA PRO A 178 -7.93 23.60 -41.64
C PRO A 178 -8.71 23.56 -40.28
N ARG A 179 -8.30 22.66 -39.36
CA ARG A 179 -8.24 22.99 -37.92
C ARG A 179 -7.17 22.13 -37.20
N PRO A 180 -6.03 22.70 -36.75
CA PRO A 180 -5.10 22.03 -35.85
C PRO A 180 -5.40 22.32 -34.38
N ALA A 181 -5.12 21.33 -33.53
CA ALA A 181 -5.10 21.41 -32.07
C ALA A 181 -3.94 22.30 -31.57
N PRO A 182 -4.05 22.90 -30.36
CA PRO A 182 -3.11 23.92 -29.89
C PRO A 182 -1.72 23.36 -29.60
N ALA A 183 -0.72 24.19 -29.91
CA ALA A 183 0.70 23.97 -29.68
C ALA A 183 1.03 23.87 -28.17
N ALA A 184 1.85 22.86 -27.82
CA ALA A 184 2.53 22.80 -26.54
C ALA A 184 3.57 23.93 -26.44
N ALA A 185 3.56 24.64 -25.32
CA ALA A 185 4.49 25.72 -25.02
C ALA A 185 5.95 25.22 -24.96
N PRO A 186 6.94 26.03 -25.36
CA PRO A 186 8.35 25.67 -25.18
C PRO A 186 8.71 25.65 -23.69
N ALA A 187 9.48 24.65 -23.29
CA ALA A 187 10.01 24.47 -21.95
C ALA A 187 10.87 25.68 -21.56
N GLY A 188 10.30 26.57 -20.74
CA GLY A 188 11.05 27.65 -20.11
C GLY A 188 12.05 27.06 -19.11
N THR A 189 13.29 27.56 -19.14
CA THR A 189 14.29 27.32 -18.10
C THR A 189 13.71 27.60 -16.71
N SER A 190 13.85 26.63 -15.81
CA SER A 190 13.38 26.70 -14.42
C SER A 190 13.74 28.04 -13.75
N PRO A 191 12.81 28.69 -13.03
CA PRO A 191 13.01 30.01 -12.43
C PRO A 191 14.21 30.07 -11.47
N THR A 192 14.56 28.95 -10.84
CA THR A 192 15.75 28.83 -9.97
C THR A 192 17.05 28.97 -10.75
N VAL A 193 17.10 28.46 -11.98
CA VAL A 193 18.28 28.53 -12.86
C VAL A 193 18.48 29.95 -13.38
N ARG A 194 17.39 30.70 -13.61
CA ARG A 194 17.45 32.11 -14.00
C ARG A 194 18.00 32.98 -12.87
N ALA A 195 17.49 32.81 -11.65
CA ALA A 195 17.98 33.53 -10.47
C ALA A 195 19.48 33.25 -10.19
N MET A 196 19.91 32.01 -10.39
CA MET A 196 21.31 31.63 -10.19
C MET A 196 22.24 32.25 -11.25
N ARG A 197 21.82 32.33 -12.53
CA ARG A 197 22.59 33.00 -13.58
C ARG A 197 22.70 34.52 -13.38
N GLU A 198 21.63 35.17 -12.91
CA GLU A 198 21.65 36.59 -12.57
C GLU A 198 22.60 36.90 -11.40
N ALA A 199 22.65 36.03 -10.39
CA ALA A 199 23.59 36.17 -9.27
C ALA A 199 25.07 36.02 -9.71
N ILE A 200 25.33 35.13 -10.67
CA ILE A 200 26.68 34.93 -11.24
C ILE A 200 27.09 36.13 -12.10
N ALA A 201 26.16 36.70 -12.88
CA ALA A 201 26.42 37.88 -13.71
C ALA A 201 26.71 39.12 -12.85
N LYS A 202 25.99 39.33 -11.75
CA LYS A 202 26.27 40.42 -10.80
C LYS A 202 27.65 40.33 -10.17
N ARG A 203 28.10 39.13 -9.79
CA ARG A 203 29.45 38.92 -9.20
C ARG A 203 30.60 39.11 -10.18
N LYS A 204 30.35 39.03 -11.49
CA LYS A 204 31.40 39.11 -12.52
C LYS A 204 31.66 40.55 -13.00
N GLY A 205 30.83 41.51 -12.59
CA GLY A 205 30.96 42.93 -12.93
C GLY A 205 31.60 43.81 -11.85
N GLU A 206 32.06 43.21 -10.73
CA GLU A 206 32.51 43.97 -9.57
C GLU A 206 33.91 43.51 -9.13
N THR A 207 34.93 43.88 -9.89
CA THR A 207 36.21 44.43 -9.36
C THR A 207 37.20 44.76 -10.48
N PRO A 208 38.12 45.71 -10.24
CA PRO A 208 38.14 46.77 -9.22
C PRO A 208 37.83 48.16 -9.77
#